data_AF-A0A8T7KF76-F1
#
_entry.id   AF-A0A8T7KF76-F1
#
_cell.length_a   1.000
_cell.length_b   1.000
_cell.length_c   1.000
_cell.angle_alpha   90.00
_cell.angle_beta   90.00
_cell.angle_gamma   90.00
#
_symmetry.space_group_name_H-M   'P 1'
#
loop_
_entity.id
_entity.type
_entity.pdbx_description
1 polymer ?
#
loop_
_entity_poly.entity_id
_entity_poly.type
_entity_poly.pdbx_seq_one_letter_code
_entity_poly.pdbx_strand_id
1 'polypeptide(L)'
;MTQHEPTIASILRHLAHEYDGPVEERRILERVLERRPSNAKNPYATIRERLRWDGLTLGWLRLNRSQLMPLRVALEGLRFRCLPRARDVQAGLLPLAHLQPFAGLRTHGCALRDRDGAALAFIDIDEERGHHAALPAFDLGAWYERHAFAPGDSIIVSVVSAEPLVLELAHEPREAFRAAAVAAQDAELVETIVERVRRSQAALVPCDEVVLPIFAAAPWRAAYPGSPWQHLVIRDGRLQLVDDIFLTSQRIGSLHLFGGEEVFEQQPQDARDRRASDAALLAEIDALQRDLAQARQRDAEAGLWSGQVQRASAFGAPGGDAGGHQHFHGLDDDSSGDGWSADAAWDPERFFDDEEIDPDDPAVLDAAHERMLALLPAEVLEQLQTARPEEVEVLIAGQLNMLLTRAPELFPRIELVAPDEEAEDDPTLDALLAGEWQEAWDDDLVDELDGDLDDEASNAFSTSGDLMSQFQDYLLEMGKRAATARARTRALSVYADFLASYYGRTLAEGDYATLDECLFYYYPRRVLNSSARQVRELCTALKQFYAFLQQRGIIPDGRFAEALWRRREQAVRVVTIYERISSESPDFELLFERLFLPYTE
;
A
#
# COMPACT_ATOMS: atom_id res chain seq x y z
N MET A 1 -17.52 3.60 52.41
CA MET A 1 -17.62 2.90 51.12
C MET A 1 -16.98 3.78 50.07
N THR A 2 -15.93 3.32 49.41
CA THR A 2 -15.24 4.07 48.34
C THR A 2 -16.03 3.93 47.05
N GLN A 3 -16.76 4.98 46.66
CA GLN A 3 -17.28 5.08 45.29
C GLN A 3 -16.09 5.13 44.34
N HIS A 4 -15.86 4.06 43.59
CA HIS A 4 -14.89 4.08 42.51
C HIS A 4 -15.38 5.03 41.42
N GLU A 5 -14.48 5.84 40.87
CA GLU A 5 -14.78 6.61 39.66
C GLU A 5 -15.18 5.67 38.53
N PRO A 6 -16.21 5.99 37.74
CA PRO A 6 -16.59 5.18 36.59
C PRO A 6 -15.47 5.23 35.54
N THR A 7 -14.90 4.06 35.21
CA THR A 7 -13.90 3.92 34.15
C THR A 7 -14.48 4.27 32.78
N ILE A 8 -13.66 4.72 31.83
CA ILE A 8 -14.08 5.02 30.45
C ILE A 8 -14.82 3.82 29.82
N ALA A 9 -14.32 2.60 30.02
CA ALA A 9 -14.97 1.37 29.56
C ALA A 9 -16.37 1.18 30.19
N SER A 10 -16.53 1.38 31.50
CA SER A 10 -17.84 1.30 32.16
C SER A 10 -18.80 2.41 31.72
N ILE A 11 -18.30 3.60 31.36
CA ILE A 11 -19.13 4.69 30.83
C ILE A 11 -19.59 4.35 29.41
N LEU A 12 -18.68 3.88 28.55
CA LEU A 12 -18.99 3.52 27.17
C LEU A 12 -20.02 2.38 27.09
N ARG A 13 -19.93 1.37 27.96
CA ARG A 13 -20.94 0.28 28.04
C ARG A 13 -22.32 0.78 28.50
N HIS A 14 -22.39 1.71 29.47
CA HIS A 14 -23.66 2.33 29.84
C HIS A 14 -24.22 3.20 28.71
N LEU A 15 -23.39 4.01 28.05
CA LEU A 15 -23.82 4.81 26.89
C LEU A 15 -24.32 3.90 25.75
N ALA A 16 -23.73 2.72 25.53
CA ALA A 16 -24.21 1.75 24.55
C ALA A 16 -25.64 1.23 24.84
N HIS A 17 -26.15 1.38 26.06
CA HIS A 17 -27.53 1.08 26.44
C HIS A 17 -28.49 2.29 26.32
N GLU A 18 -27.97 3.51 26.16
CA GLU A 18 -28.75 4.78 26.19
C GLU A 18 -29.13 5.32 24.81
N TYR A 19 -28.65 4.71 23.72
CA TYR A 19 -28.90 5.14 22.35
C TYR A 19 -29.53 4.01 21.52
N ASP A 20 -30.53 4.33 20.69
CA ASP A 20 -31.30 3.34 19.92
C ASP A 20 -31.02 3.40 18.40
N GLY A 21 -29.83 3.86 18.01
CA GLY A 21 -29.44 4.05 16.62
C GLY A 21 -28.04 4.65 16.45
N PRO A 22 -27.68 5.09 15.23
CA PRO A 22 -26.41 5.76 14.95
C PRO A 22 -26.22 7.04 15.78
N VAL A 23 -24.99 7.25 16.25
CA VAL A 23 -24.58 8.41 17.05
C VAL A 23 -23.25 8.94 16.49
N GLU A 24 -23.08 10.25 16.44
CA GLU A 24 -21.78 10.86 16.13
C GLU A 24 -20.76 10.50 17.22
N GLU A 25 -19.56 10.06 16.82
CA GLU A 25 -18.46 9.71 17.74
C GLU A 25 -18.21 10.87 18.71
N ARG A 26 -18.11 12.10 18.19
CA ARG A 26 -17.93 13.32 18.97
C ARG A 26 -18.91 13.46 20.13
N ARG A 27 -20.19 13.13 19.92
CA ARG A 27 -21.23 13.22 20.95
C ARG A 27 -21.03 12.17 22.05
N ILE A 28 -20.55 10.97 21.70
CA ILE A 28 -20.17 9.93 22.68
C ILE A 28 -18.94 10.39 23.46
N LEU A 29 -17.92 10.93 22.79
CA LEU A 29 -16.72 11.48 23.43
C LEU A 29 -17.06 12.59 24.45
N GLU A 30 -17.93 13.53 24.06
CA GLU A 30 -18.42 14.60 24.94
C GLU A 30 -19.20 14.02 26.13
N ARG A 31 -20.09 13.03 25.93
CA ARG A 31 -20.79 12.32 27.02
C ARG A 31 -19.89 11.56 27.98
N VAL A 32 -18.76 11.02 27.51
CA VAL A 32 -17.75 10.38 28.37
C VAL A 32 -17.09 11.43 29.26
N LEU A 33 -16.71 12.59 28.70
CA LEU A 33 -16.07 13.67 29.45
C LEU A 33 -17.01 14.42 30.41
N GLU A 34 -18.32 14.49 30.11
CA GLU A 34 -19.34 14.93 31.08
C GLU A 34 -19.36 14.06 32.34
N ARG A 35 -19.18 12.73 32.19
CA ARG A 35 -19.24 11.75 33.28
C ARG A 35 -17.89 11.53 33.97
N ARG A 36 -16.79 11.76 33.25
CA ARG A 36 -15.43 11.74 33.77
C ARG A 36 -14.58 12.84 33.13
N PRO A 37 -14.59 14.06 33.68
CA PRO A 37 -13.74 15.14 33.21
C PRO A 37 -12.27 14.75 33.22
N SER A 38 -11.51 15.24 32.24
CA SER A 38 -10.08 14.95 32.08
C SER A 38 -9.29 16.24 31.88
N ASN A 39 -8.17 16.37 32.61
CA ASN A 39 -7.25 17.50 32.52
C ASN A 39 -6.11 17.27 31.51
N ALA A 40 -6.19 16.21 30.69
CA ALA A 40 -5.17 15.89 29.68
C ALA A 40 -5.18 16.91 28.52
N LYS A 41 -4.00 17.15 27.92
CA LYS A 41 -3.82 18.09 26.78
C LYS A 41 -4.71 17.73 25.57
N ASN A 42 -5.00 16.44 25.38
CA ASN A 42 -6.00 15.95 24.44
C ASN A 42 -6.87 14.89 25.15
N PRO A 43 -8.01 15.27 25.75
CA PRO A 43 -8.82 14.35 26.55
C PRO A 43 -9.61 13.34 25.69
N TYR A 44 -9.64 13.53 24.36
CA TYR A 44 -10.37 12.68 23.42
C TYR A 44 -9.57 11.45 22.96
N ALA A 45 -8.23 11.53 22.94
CA ALA A 45 -7.37 10.48 22.38
C ALA A 45 -7.62 9.09 23.02
N THR A 46 -7.50 8.99 24.35
CA THR A 46 -7.67 7.73 25.10
C THR A 46 -9.08 7.13 25.01
N ILE A 47 -10.08 7.93 24.64
CA ILE A 47 -11.46 7.46 24.44
C ILE A 47 -11.61 6.93 23.00
N ARG A 48 -11.04 7.61 22.00
CA ARG A 48 -10.98 7.12 20.61
C ARG A 48 -10.19 5.83 20.48
N GLU A 49 -9.03 5.76 21.12
CA GLU A 49 -8.16 4.58 21.17
C GLU A 49 -8.93 3.34 21.65
N ARG A 50 -9.68 3.44 22.76
CA ARG A 50 -10.57 2.37 23.23
C ARG A 50 -11.75 2.10 22.27
N LEU A 51 -12.22 3.09 21.53
CA LEU A 51 -13.24 2.92 20.49
C LEU A 51 -12.66 2.48 19.12
N ARG A 52 -11.34 2.34 19.00
CA ARG A 52 -10.64 1.69 17.88
C ARG A 52 -10.41 0.21 18.22
N TRP A 53 -9.79 -0.06 19.38
CA TRP A 53 -9.36 -1.41 19.75
C TRP A 53 -10.43 -2.23 20.52
N ASP A 54 -11.06 -1.66 21.55
CA ASP A 54 -12.05 -2.35 22.41
C ASP A 54 -13.51 -2.22 21.90
N GLY A 55 -13.75 -1.61 20.72
CA GLY A 55 -15.07 -1.10 20.30
C GLY A 55 -16.24 -2.07 20.53
N LEU A 56 -16.16 -3.26 19.93
CA LEU A 56 -17.20 -4.31 20.06
C LEU A 56 -17.32 -4.81 21.52
N THR A 57 -16.20 -4.99 22.20
CA THR A 57 -16.09 -5.38 23.64
C THR A 57 -16.65 -4.32 24.60
N LEU A 58 -16.89 -3.09 24.11
CA LEU A 58 -17.55 -2.00 24.81
C LEU A 58 -19.00 -1.76 24.33
N GLY A 59 -19.50 -2.58 23.41
CA GLY A 59 -20.87 -2.49 22.87
C GLY A 59 -21.03 -1.49 21.72
N TRP A 60 -19.96 -1.17 20.98
CA TRP A 60 -19.97 -0.16 19.90
C TRP A 60 -19.42 -0.70 18.58
N LEU A 61 -20.14 -0.42 17.49
CA LEU A 61 -19.77 -0.73 16.11
C LEU A 61 -19.46 0.57 15.34
N ARG A 62 -18.33 0.61 14.61
CA ARG A 62 -17.95 1.79 13.81
C ARG A 62 -18.54 1.71 12.39
N LEU A 63 -19.57 2.52 12.12
CA LEU A 63 -20.20 2.57 10.80
C LEU A 63 -19.28 3.23 9.77
N ASN A 64 -18.69 4.36 10.14
CA ASN A 64 -17.76 5.16 9.36
C ASN A 64 -16.84 5.97 10.30
N ARG A 65 -15.96 6.84 9.77
CA ARG A 65 -15.00 7.61 10.58
C ARG A 65 -15.65 8.48 11.67
N SER A 66 -16.89 8.95 11.50
CA SER A 66 -17.54 9.89 12.42
C SER A 66 -18.77 9.35 13.16
N GLN A 67 -19.24 8.13 12.87
CA GLN A 67 -20.46 7.56 13.45
C GLN A 67 -20.27 6.15 14.01
N LEU A 68 -20.78 5.95 15.23
CA LEU A 68 -20.85 4.67 15.92
C LEU A 68 -22.32 4.26 16.11
N MET A 69 -22.61 2.96 16.04
CA MET A 69 -23.90 2.37 16.41
C MET A 69 -23.69 1.45 17.62
N PRO A 70 -24.59 1.43 18.62
CA PRO A 70 -24.55 0.42 19.66
C PRO A 70 -24.70 -0.99 19.07
N LEU A 71 -23.82 -1.91 19.45
CA LEU A 71 -23.73 -3.25 18.86
C LEU A 71 -25.04 -4.04 19.03
N ARG A 72 -25.74 -3.85 20.15
CA ARG A 72 -27.08 -4.44 20.36
C ARG A 72 -28.07 -4.03 19.26
N VAL A 73 -28.05 -2.76 18.83
CA VAL A 73 -28.90 -2.20 17.76
C VAL A 73 -28.40 -2.60 16.36
N ALA A 74 -27.12 -2.93 16.20
CA ALA A 74 -26.60 -3.49 14.96
C ALA A 74 -27.05 -4.95 14.73
N LEU A 75 -27.07 -5.75 15.81
CA LEU A 75 -27.43 -7.16 15.78
C LEU A 75 -28.94 -7.42 15.94
N GLU A 76 -29.72 -6.52 16.54
CA GLU A 76 -31.16 -6.74 16.77
C GLU A 76 -31.94 -6.96 15.47
N GLY A 77 -32.65 -8.10 15.40
CA GLY A 77 -33.43 -8.52 14.25
C GLY A 77 -32.61 -8.90 13.02
N LEU A 78 -31.27 -8.96 13.12
CA LEU A 78 -30.37 -9.33 12.03
C LEU A 78 -30.62 -10.77 11.58
N ARG A 79 -30.61 -10.98 10.26
CA ARG A 79 -30.78 -12.30 9.64
C ARG A 79 -29.72 -12.52 8.57
N PHE A 80 -29.07 -13.68 8.62
CA PHE A 80 -28.02 -14.08 7.69
C PHE A 80 -28.14 -15.57 7.34
N ARG A 81 -27.26 -16.05 6.46
CA ARG A 81 -27.29 -17.40 5.92
C ARG A 81 -25.94 -18.08 6.07
N CYS A 82 -25.95 -19.32 6.56
CA CYS A 82 -24.81 -20.22 6.55
C CYS A 82 -25.04 -21.33 5.51
N LEU A 83 -23.96 -21.80 4.87
CA LEU A 83 -23.97 -22.94 3.96
C LEU A 83 -22.86 -23.92 4.40
N PRO A 84 -23.15 -24.88 5.30
CA PRO A 84 -22.14 -25.77 5.87
C PRO A 84 -21.42 -26.62 4.81
N ARG A 85 -20.14 -26.95 5.02
CA ARG A 85 -19.41 -27.82 4.08
C ARG A 85 -19.99 -29.23 4.15
N ALA A 86 -19.84 -30.00 3.06
CA ALA A 86 -20.27 -31.40 3.04
C ALA A 86 -19.58 -32.26 4.13
N ARG A 87 -18.34 -31.91 4.52
CA ARG A 87 -17.63 -32.56 5.63
C ARG A 87 -18.23 -32.24 7.00
N ASP A 88 -18.70 -31.01 7.21
CA ASP A 88 -19.32 -30.59 8.48
C ASP A 88 -20.69 -31.23 8.68
N VAL A 89 -21.52 -31.26 7.62
CA VAL A 89 -22.83 -31.95 7.64
C VAL A 89 -22.67 -33.44 7.96
N GLN A 90 -21.62 -34.09 7.43
CA GLN A 90 -21.31 -35.50 7.73
C GLN A 90 -20.77 -35.70 9.15
N ALA A 91 -20.02 -34.73 9.70
CA ALA A 91 -19.52 -34.74 11.07
C ALA A 91 -20.59 -34.36 12.11
N GLY A 92 -21.74 -33.81 11.69
CA GLY A 92 -22.76 -33.27 12.59
C GLY A 92 -22.43 -31.89 13.15
N LEU A 93 -21.54 -31.12 12.51
CA LEU A 93 -20.96 -29.89 13.06
C LEU A 93 -21.36 -28.63 12.28
N LEU A 94 -21.32 -27.49 12.95
CA LEU A 94 -21.30 -26.15 12.35
C LEU A 94 -20.09 -25.34 12.88
N PRO A 95 -18.99 -25.22 12.12
CA PRO A 95 -17.85 -24.38 12.49
C PRO A 95 -18.24 -22.91 12.76
N LEU A 96 -17.59 -22.32 13.77
CA LEU A 96 -17.88 -20.95 14.24
C LEU A 96 -17.69 -19.88 13.16
N ALA A 97 -16.81 -20.10 12.19
CA ALA A 97 -16.58 -19.20 11.06
C ALA A 97 -17.84 -18.90 10.23
N HIS A 98 -18.79 -19.84 10.16
CA HIS A 98 -20.08 -19.59 9.49
C HIS A 98 -20.93 -18.51 10.17
N LEU A 99 -20.67 -18.19 11.44
CA LEU A 99 -21.37 -17.18 12.22
C LEU A 99 -20.65 -15.83 12.26
N GLN A 100 -19.40 -15.76 11.78
CA GLN A 100 -18.62 -14.52 11.74
C GLN A 100 -19.14 -13.58 10.63
N PRO A 101 -18.98 -12.25 10.80
CA PRO A 101 -18.52 -11.54 12.00
C PRO A 101 -19.60 -11.40 13.10
N PHE A 102 -20.79 -11.94 12.90
CA PHE A 102 -21.98 -11.70 13.74
C PHE A 102 -21.89 -12.38 15.13
N ALA A 103 -21.01 -13.37 15.29
CA ALA A 103 -20.63 -13.97 16.57
C ALA A 103 -19.15 -14.44 16.57
N GLY A 104 -18.64 -14.77 17.76
CA GLY A 104 -17.42 -15.58 17.93
C GLY A 104 -16.07 -14.84 17.99
N LEU A 105 -15.90 -13.68 17.36
CA LEU A 105 -14.56 -13.15 17.06
C LEU A 105 -13.72 -12.60 18.22
N ARG A 106 -14.27 -11.76 19.12
CA ARG A 106 -13.45 -11.02 20.12
C ARG A 106 -13.92 -10.99 21.57
N THR A 107 -15.17 -11.36 21.91
CA THR A 107 -15.62 -11.52 23.32
C THR A 107 -17.01 -12.16 23.51
N HIS A 108 -17.68 -12.59 22.45
CA HIS A 108 -19.13 -12.84 22.47
C HIS A 108 -19.44 -14.34 22.33
N GLY A 109 -19.47 -15.03 23.47
CA GLY A 109 -20.09 -16.34 23.56
C GLY A 109 -21.58 -16.23 23.20
N CYS A 110 -21.99 -16.95 22.15
CA CYS A 110 -23.36 -16.96 21.67
C CYS A 110 -24.05 -18.28 22.04
N ALA A 111 -25.37 -18.24 22.25
CA ALA A 111 -26.19 -19.43 22.45
C ALA A 111 -27.01 -19.70 21.19
N LEU A 112 -26.74 -20.83 20.52
CA LEU A 112 -27.55 -21.30 19.40
C LEU A 112 -28.74 -22.13 19.89
N ARG A 113 -29.87 -21.99 19.21
CA ARG A 113 -31.10 -22.74 19.47
C ARG A 113 -31.77 -23.16 18.16
N ASP A 114 -32.50 -24.26 18.19
CA ASP A 114 -33.48 -24.55 17.15
C ASP A 114 -34.79 -23.75 17.37
N ARG A 115 -35.69 -23.79 16.38
CA ARG A 115 -37.00 -23.13 16.44
C ARG A 115 -37.93 -23.72 17.52
N ASP A 116 -37.69 -24.96 17.97
CA ASP A 116 -38.40 -25.56 19.10
C ASP A 116 -37.89 -25.02 20.46
N GLY A 117 -36.83 -24.20 20.44
CA GLY A 117 -36.22 -23.55 21.59
C GLY A 117 -35.12 -24.37 22.27
N ALA A 118 -34.78 -25.55 21.75
CA ALA A 118 -33.74 -26.41 22.31
C ALA A 118 -32.35 -25.82 22.02
N ALA A 119 -31.50 -25.74 23.03
CA ALA A 119 -30.14 -25.24 22.89
C ALA A 119 -29.23 -26.27 22.21
N LEU A 120 -28.39 -25.79 21.29
CA LEU A 120 -27.37 -26.59 20.62
C LEU A 120 -26.04 -26.50 21.40
N ALA A 121 -25.31 -27.61 21.49
CA ALA A 121 -24.09 -27.66 22.28
C ALA A 121 -22.93 -27.00 21.54
N PHE A 122 -22.12 -26.21 22.25
CA PHE A 122 -20.84 -25.70 21.75
C PHE A 122 -19.73 -26.72 22.04
N ILE A 123 -18.87 -26.96 21.06
CA ILE A 123 -17.67 -27.78 21.12
C ILE A 123 -16.49 -26.83 20.95
N ASP A 124 -15.70 -26.71 22.00
CA ASP A 124 -14.46 -25.94 22.04
C ASP A 124 -13.26 -26.80 21.60
N ILE A 125 -12.09 -26.19 21.41
CA ILE A 125 -10.85 -26.93 21.10
C ILE A 125 -10.34 -27.62 22.37
N ASP A 126 -10.64 -28.91 22.54
CA ASP A 126 -10.21 -29.73 23.69
C ASP A 126 -8.90 -30.46 23.39
N GLU A 127 -7.75 -29.80 23.63
CA GLU A 127 -6.41 -30.37 23.38
C GLU A 127 -6.14 -31.69 24.13
N GLU A 128 -6.77 -31.91 25.30
CA GLU A 128 -6.58 -33.12 26.10
C GLU A 128 -7.45 -34.30 25.64
N ARG A 129 -8.53 -34.04 24.88
CA ARG A 129 -9.42 -35.09 24.33
C ARG A 129 -9.41 -35.04 22.81
N GLY A 130 -8.63 -35.92 22.19
CA GLY A 130 -8.56 -36.10 20.73
C GLY A 130 -9.88 -36.50 20.05
N HIS A 131 -10.80 -35.54 19.95
CA HIS A 131 -12.03 -35.55 19.16
C HIS A 131 -11.84 -34.64 17.94
N HIS A 132 -12.59 -34.90 16.88
CA HIS A 132 -12.19 -34.53 15.52
C HIS A 132 -12.49 -33.08 15.09
N ALA A 133 -12.57 -32.13 16.03
CA ALA A 133 -12.85 -30.73 15.76
C ALA A 133 -11.56 -29.92 15.62
N ALA A 134 -11.11 -29.68 14.39
CA ALA A 134 -9.95 -28.81 14.10
C ALA A 134 -10.23 -27.30 14.35
N LEU A 135 -11.50 -26.94 14.58
CA LEU A 135 -12.00 -25.60 14.83
C LEU A 135 -13.15 -25.64 15.85
N PRO A 136 -13.40 -24.56 16.62
CA PRO A 136 -14.57 -24.45 17.48
C PRO A 136 -15.86 -24.50 16.65
N ALA A 137 -16.85 -25.25 17.14
CA ALA A 137 -18.07 -25.58 16.38
C ALA A 137 -19.29 -25.76 17.30
N PHE A 138 -20.47 -25.87 16.70
CA PHE A 138 -21.68 -26.34 17.38
C PHE A 138 -22.07 -27.75 16.92
N ASP A 139 -22.54 -28.58 17.84
CA ASP A 139 -23.17 -29.87 17.53
C ASP A 139 -24.58 -29.63 16.98
N LEU A 140 -24.75 -29.98 15.71
CA LEU A 140 -26.01 -29.98 14.96
C LEU A 140 -26.42 -31.39 14.54
N GLY A 141 -25.75 -32.47 14.95
CA GLY A 141 -25.99 -33.82 14.42
C GLY A 141 -27.47 -34.25 14.54
N ALA A 142 -28.01 -34.20 15.75
CA ALA A 142 -29.43 -34.49 16.02
C ALA A 142 -30.40 -33.44 15.42
N TRP A 143 -29.92 -32.27 15.00
CA TRP A 143 -30.72 -31.25 14.31
C TRP A 143 -30.75 -31.50 12.80
N TYR A 144 -29.62 -31.85 12.18
CA TYR A 144 -29.52 -32.27 10.79
C TYR A 144 -30.35 -33.53 10.53
N GLU A 145 -30.26 -34.54 11.41
CA GLU A 145 -31.11 -35.74 11.34
C GLU A 145 -32.60 -35.40 11.38
N ARG A 146 -33.04 -34.55 12.32
CA ARG A 146 -34.46 -34.15 12.47
C ARG A 146 -35.02 -33.46 11.22
N HIS A 147 -34.18 -32.69 10.52
CA HIS A 147 -34.57 -31.93 9.33
C HIS A 147 -34.26 -32.65 8.00
N ALA A 148 -33.65 -33.85 8.04
CA ALA A 148 -33.09 -34.55 6.88
C ALA A 148 -32.17 -33.66 6.03
N PHE A 149 -31.34 -32.84 6.69
CA PHE A 149 -30.52 -31.80 6.08
C PHE A 149 -29.48 -32.39 5.10
N ALA A 150 -29.48 -31.91 3.86
CA ALA A 150 -28.59 -32.41 2.81
C ALA A 150 -27.45 -31.43 2.47
N PRO A 151 -26.28 -31.90 2.00
CA PRO A 151 -25.21 -31.01 1.52
C PRO A 151 -25.69 -30.07 0.40
N GLY A 152 -25.61 -28.77 0.66
CA GLY A 152 -26.13 -27.71 -0.22
C GLY A 152 -27.50 -27.15 0.20
N ASP A 153 -28.15 -27.73 1.20
CA ASP A 153 -29.15 -27.01 2.01
C ASP A 153 -28.44 -25.94 2.86
N SER A 154 -29.23 -24.98 3.37
CA SER A 154 -28.70 -23.83 4.09
C SER A 154 -29.39 -23.62 5.43
N ILE A 155 -28.70 -22.91 6.31
CA ILE A 155 -29.22 -22.51 7.62
C ILE A 155 -29.48 -21.00 7.57
N ILE A 156 -30.74 -20.62 7.80
CA ILE A 156 -31.14 -19.24 8.06
C ILE A 156 -30.92 -18.97 9.54
N VAL A 157 -30.00 -18.07 9.87
CA VAL A 157 -29.72 -17.64 11.25
C VAL A 157 -30.45 -16.33 11.51
N SER A 158 -31.12 -16.21 12.66
CA SER A 158 -31.80 -14.98 13.08
C SER A 158 -31.41 -14.62 14.52
N VAL A 159 -31.01 -13.37 14.75
CA VAL A 159 -30.70 -12.87 16.10
C VAL A 159 -32.01 -12.61 16.86
N VAL A 160 -32.29 -13.43 17.87
CA VAL A 160 -33.51 -13.33 18.70
C VAL A 160 -33.26 -12.49 19.95
N SER A 161 -32.01 -12.44 20.42
CA SER A 161 -31.55 -11.46 21.41
C SER A 161 -30.09 -11.11 21.13
N ALA A 162 -29.72 -9.84 21.31
CA ALA A 162 -28.34 -9.39 21.13
C ALA A 162 -27.54 -9.37 22.45
N GLU A 163 -28.21 -9.35 23.60
CA GLU A 163 -27.56 -9.17 24.92
C GLU A 163 -28.36 -9.93 26.01
N PRO A 164 -27.97 -11.17 26.37
CA PRO A 164 -26.91 -11.99 25.75
C PRO A 164 -27.26 -12.42 24.32
N LEU A 165 -26.23 -12.70 23.51
CA LEU A 165 -26.40 -13.06 22.10
C LEU A 165 -27.01 -14.46 21.94
N VAL A 166 -28.25 -14.52 21.43
CA VAL A 166 -29.02 -15.74 21.18
C VAL A 166 -29.43 -15.80 19.71
N LEU A 167 -29.08 -16.90 19.04
CA LEU A 167 -29.32 -17.15 17.62
C LEU A 167 -30.31 -18.30 17.44
N GLU A 168 -31.38 -18.09 16.66
CA GLU A 168 -32.26 -19.17 16.20
C GLU A 168 -31.80 -19.69 14.83
N LEU A 169 -31.73 -21.02 14.69
CA LEU A 169 -31.47 -21.71 13.44
C LEU A 169 -32.77 -22.21 12.78
N ALA A 170 -32.89 -21.98 11.48
CA ALA A 170 -33.94 -22.55 10.64
C ALA A 170 -33.35 -23.17 9.36
N HIS A 171 -33.76 -24.40 9.05
CA HIS A 171 -33.45 -25.06 7.78
C HIS A 171 -34.15 -24.38 6.60
N GLU A 172 -33.42 -24.11 5.53
CA GLU A 172 -33.98 -23.86 4.20
C GLU A 172 -33.36 -24.84 3.19
N PRO A 173 -34.15 -25.77 2.63
CA PRO A 173 -33.70 -26.69 1.59
C PRO A 173 -33.18 -25.96 0.35
N ARG A 174 -32.22 -26.56 -0.36
CA ARG A 174 -31.58 -25.97 -1.54
C ARG A 174 -32.57 -25.47 -2.61
N GLU A 175 -33.65 -26.22 -2.84
CA GLU A 175 -34.69 -25.89 -3.83
C GLU A 175 -35.59 -24.71 -3.41
N ALA A 176 -35.63 -24.37 -2.12
CA ALA A 176 -36.39 -23.24 -1.60
C ALA A 176 -35.62 -21.90 -1.68
N PHE A 177 -34.32 -21.92 -2.01
CA PHE A 177 -33.50 -20.71 -2.07
C PHE A 177 -33.90 -19.79 -3.24
N ARG A 178 -34.33 -18.57 -2.91
CA ARG A 178 -34.87 -17.60 -3.89
C ARG A 178 -33.79 -16.68 -4.46
N ALA A 179 -32.78 -17.24 -5.13
CA ALA A 179 -31.63 -16.50 -5.69
C ALA A 179 -32.01 -15.21 -6.45
N ALA A 180 -33.02 -15.27 -7.33
CA ALA A 180 -33.47 -14.11 -8.11
C ALA A 180 -34.10 -12.97 -7.27
N ALA A 181 -34.55 -13.26 -6.04
CA ALA A 181 -35.11 -12.26 -5.13
C ALA A 181 -34.03 -11.55 -4.28
N VAL A 182 -32.81 -12.09 -4.23
CA VAL A 182 -31.69 -11.56 -3.43
C VAL A 182 -30.51 -11.07 -4.27
N ALA A 183 -30.50 -11.31 -5.59
CA ALA A 183 -29.39 -10.94 -6.48
C ALA A 183 -28.98 -9.45 -6.40
N ALA A 184 -29.92 -8.53 -6.16
CA ALA A 184 -29.61 -7.11 -5.97
C ALA A 184 -28.93 -6.83 -4.62
N GLN A 185 -29.35 -7.51 -3.56
CA GLN A 185 -28.75 -7.45 -2.22
C GLN A 185 -27.35 -8.09 -2.21
N ASP A 186 -27.19 -9.23 -2.87
CA ASP A 186 -25.89 -9.91 -3.01
C ASP A 186 -24.88 -9.02 -3.75
N ALA A 187 -25.32 -8.33 -4.82
CA ALA A 187 -24.48 -7.37 -5.56
C ALA A 187 -24.16 -6.10 -4.74
N GLU A 188 -25.15 -5.50 -4.06
CA GLU A 188 -24.96 -4.35 -3.16
C GLU A 188 -23.94 -4.67 -2.06
N LEU A 189 -24.05 -5.84 -1.44
CA LEU A 189 -23.14 -6.33 -0.42
C LEU A 189 -21.71 -6.48 -0.96
N VAL A 190 -21.53 -7.15 -2.11
CA VAL A 190 -20.19 -7.34 -2.70
C VAL A 190 -19.52 -6.03 -3.08
N GLU A 191 -20.20 -5.13 -3.81
CA GLU A 191 -19.60 -3.85 -4.19
C GLU A 191 -19.26 -3.00 -2.96
N THR A 192 -20.08 -3.03 -1.90
CA THR A 192 -19.80 -2.29 -0.66
C THR A 192 -18.63 -2.90 0.11
N ILE A 193 -18.45 -4.23 0.10
CA ILE A 193 -17.24 -4.88 0.66
C ILE A 193 -16.01 -4.47 -0.15
N VAL A 194 -16.05 -4.58 -1.48
CA VAL A 194 -14.94 -4.19 -2.39
C VAL A 194 -14.55 -2.73 -2.18
N GLU A 195 -15.53 -1.82 -2.11
CA GLU A 195 -15.30 -0.39 -1.89
C GLU A 195 -14.72 -0.11 -0.50
N ARG A 196 -15.14 -0.85 0.53
CA ARG A 196 -14.68 -0.65 1.92
C ARG A 196 -13.29 -1.25 2.16
N VAL A 197 -12.97 -2.40 1.57
CA VAL A 197 -11.62 -3.01 1.61
C VAL A 197 -10.62 -2.12 0.86
N ARG A 198 -10.94 -1.67 -0.35
CA ARG A 198 -10.07 -0.76 -1.15
C ARG A 198 -9.91 0.65 -0.57
N ARG A 199 -10.75 1.04 0.40
CA ARG A 199 -10.58 2.27 1.20
C ARG A 199 -9.75 2.07 2.47
N SER A 200 -9.46 0.83 2.84
CA SER A 200 -8.51 0.54 3.91
C SER A 200 -7.09 0.79 3.43
N GLN A 201 -6.23 1.27 4.33
CA GLN A 201 -4.77 1.28 4.13
C GLN A 201 -4.12 0.00 4.70
N ALA A 202 -4.86 -0.84 5.44
CA ALA A 202 -4.33 -2.10 5.95
C ALA A 202 -4.38 -3.20 4.88
N ALA A 203 -3.25 -3.88 4.66
CA ALA A 203 -3.12 -5.00 3.72
C ALA A 203 -4.06 -6.18 4.05
N LEU A 204 -4.47 -6.32 5.31
CA LEU A 204 -5.51 -7.22 5.79
C LEU A 204 -6.51 -6.42 6.63
N VAL A 205 -7.81 -6.58 6.34
CA VAL A 205 -8.90 -5.85 7.00
C VAL A 205 -9.80 -6.84 7.75
N PRO A 206 -10.03 -6.69 9.08
CA PRO A 206 -10.89 -7.60 9.82
C PRO A 206 -12.33 -7.63 9.28
N CYS A 207 -12.91 -8.81 9.11
CA CYS A 207 -14.25 -8.94 8.53
C CYS A 207 -15.34 -8.29 9.41
N ASP A 208 -15.11 -8.14 10.72
CA ASP A 208 -15.95 -7.41 11.66
C ASP A 208 -15.88 -5.88 11.51
N GLU A 209 -14.81 -5.34 10.92
CA GLU A 209 -14.68 -3.92 10.59
C GLU A 209 -15.23 -3.59 9.18
N VAL A 210 -15.48 -4.61 8.35
CA VAL A 210 -16.01 -4.48 6.98
C VAL A 210 -17.47 -4.88 6.89
N VAL A 211 -17.79 -6.14 7.14
CA VAL A 211 -19.09 -6.76 6.81
C VAL A 211 -20.17 -6.39 7.83
N LEU A 212 -19.85 -6.44 9.14
CA LEU A 212 -20.81 -6.14 10.20
C LEU A 212 -21.38 -4.69 10.10
N PRO A 213 -20.57 -3.64 9.83
CA PRO A 213 -21.07 -2.29 9.55
C PRO A 213 -22.00 -2.18 8.33
N ILE A 214 -21.75 -2.95 7.27
CA ILE A 214 -22.61 -2.97 6.07
C ILE A 214 -23.99 -3.54 6.43
N PHE A 215 -24.02 -4.73 7.07
CA PHE A 215 -25.26 -5.32 7.56
C PHE A 215 -25.97 -4.43 8.59
N ALA A 216 -25.25 -3.73 9.47
CA ALA A 216 -25.85 -2.84 10.46
C ALA A 216 -26.59 -1.65 9.83
N ALA A 217 -26.06 -1.10 8.73
CA ALA A 217 -26.65 0.01 7.97
C ALA A 217 -27.71 -0.43 6.93
N ALA A 218 -27.64 -1.68 6.45
CA ALA A 218 -28.47 -2.17 5.36
C ALA A 218 -29.98 -2.26 5.71
N PRO A 219 -30.89 -1.72 4.87
CA PRO A 219 -32.33 -1.78 5.13
C PRO A 219 -32.89 -3.21 5.02
N TRP A 220 -32.21 -4.09 4.29
CA TRP A 220 -32.59 -5.50 4.10
C TRP A 220 -32.08 -6.45 5.20
N ARG A 221 -31.33 -5.95 6.21
CA ARG A 221 -30.65 -6.78 7.23
C ARG A 221 -31.56 -7.71 8.04
N ALA A 222 -32.85 -7.39 8.14
CA ALA A 222 -33.87 -8.16 8.85
C ALA A 222 -34.85 -8.89 7.91
N ALA A 223 -34.63 -8.81 6.59
CA ALA A 223 -35.53 -9.36 5.58
C ALA A 223 -35.29 -10.86 5.37
N TYR A 224 -35.42 -11.34 4.13
CA TYR A 224 -34.95 -12.66 3.74
C TYR A 224 -33.48 -12.57 3.34
N PRO A 225 -32.55 -13.32 3.98
CA PRO A 225 -31.13 -13.14 3.71
C PRO A 225 -30.72 -13.72 2.35
N GLY A 226 -29.82 -12.98 1.70
CA GLY A 226 -29.12 -13.37 0.49
C GLY A 226 -28.14 -14.54 0.68
N SER A 227 -27.16 -14.63 -0.22
CA SER A 227 -26.09 -15.62 -0.12
C SER A 227 -25.19 -15.38 1.12
N PRO A 228 -24.48 -16.40 1.64
CA PRO A 228 -23.48 -16.18 2.70
C PRO A 228 -22.39 -15.23 2.19
N TRP A 229 -21.99 -14.24 3.00
CA TRP A 229 -21.05 -13.22 2.55
C TRP A 229 -19.69 -13.80 2.18
N GLN A 230 -19.24 -14.85 2.88
CA GLN A 230 -18.00 -15.57 2.58
C GLN A 230 -18.06 -16.17 1.18
N HIS A 231 -19.17 -16.81 0.81
CA HIS A 231 -19.37 -17.42 -0.51
C HIS A 231 -19.55 -16.39 -1.63
N LEU A 232 -19.87 -15.14 -1.30
CA LEU A 232 -19.85 -14.03 -2.25
C LEU A 232 -18.42 -13.51 -2.45
N VAL A 233 -17.66 -13.34 -1.37
CA VAL A 233 -16.24 -12.93 -1.39
C VAL A 233 -15.37 -13.94 -2.16
N ILE A 234 -15.45 -15.24 -1.84
CA ILE A 234 -14.69 -16.32 -2.51
C ILE A 234 -14.91 -16.33 -4.03
N ARG A 235 -16.08 -15.88 -4.50
CA ARG A 235 -16.43 -15.85 -5.93
C ARG A 235 -16.02 -14.55 -6.63
N ASP A 236 -15.67 -13.51 -5.89
CA ASP A 236 -15.29 -12.23 -6.46
C ASP A 236 -13.76 -12.10 -6.54
N GLY A 237 -13.20 -12.29 -7.74
CA GLY A 237 -11.75 -12.24 -7.99
C GLY A 237 -11.06 -10.88 -7.79
N ARG A 238 -11.75 -9.89 -7.19
CA ARG A 238 -11.21 -8.63 -6.66
C ARG A 238 -10.93 -8.69 -5.14
N LEU A 239 -11.31 -9.77 -4.48
CA LEU A 239 -11.17 -9.97 -3.04
C LEU A 239 -10.57 -11.34 -2.71
N GLN A 240 -10.00 -11.42 -1.51
CA GLN A 240 -9.52 -12.65 -0.90
C GLN A 240 -10.00 -12.70 0.55
N LEU A 241 -10.39 -13.89 0.98
CA LEU A 241 -10.71 -14.23 2.36
C LEU A 241 -9.51 -15.02 2.91
N VAL A 242 -9.02 -14.63 4.08
CA VAL A 242 -7.77 -15.11 4.68
C VAL A 242 -8.05 -15.58 6.10
N ASP A 243 -7.69 -16.83 6.42
CA ASP A 243 -7.96 -17.51 7.70
C ASP A 243 -9.43 -17.37 8.18
N ASP A 244 -10.39 -17.36 7.25
CA ASP A 244 -11.82 -17.05 7.42
C ASP A 244 -12.18 -15.66 8.03
N ILE A 245 -11.23 -14.92 8.61
CA ILE A 245 -11.46 -13.72 9.44
C ILE A 245 -10.99 -12.40 8.81
N PHE A 246 -10.06 -12.44 7.85
CA PHE A 246 -9.51 -11.24 7.21
C PHE A 246 -9.94 -11.12 5.75
N LEU A 247 -10.07 -9.88 5.28
CA LEU A 247 -10.36 -9.52 3.89
C LEU A 247 -9.22 -8.70 3.31
N THR A 248 -8.84 -8.97 2.07
CA THR A 248 -7.93 -8.12 1.30
C THR A 248 -8.35 -8.01 -0.16
N SER A 249 -7.89 -6.96 -0.84
CA SER A 249 -7.96 -6.81 -2.30
C SER A 249 -6.60 -6.92 -2.98
N GLN A 250 -5.51 -7.09 -2.22
CA GLN A 250 -4.20 -7.47 -2.73
C GLN A 250 -4.22 -8.98 -3.01
N ARG A 251 -3.58 -9.45 -4.09
CA ARG A 251 -3.45 -10.89 -4.38
C ARG A 251 -2.25 -11.48 -3.66
N ILE A 252 -2.34 -11.50 -2.33
CA ILE A 252 -1.41 -12.23 -1.46
C ILE A 252 -1.58 -13.73 -1.74
N GLY A 253 -0.52 -14.52 -1.59
CA GLY A 253 -0.52 -15.95 -1.91
C GLY A 253 -1.32 -16.82 -0.92
N SER A 254 -0.87 -18.05 -0.71
CA SER A 254 -1.36 -18.96 0.34
C SER A 254 -0.94 -18.48 1.74
N LEU A 255 -1.44 -17.30 2.14
CA LEU A 255 -1.22 -16.69 3.44
C LEU A 255 -2.16 -17.33 4.47
N HIS A 256 -1.69 -18.36 5.17
CA HIS A 256 -2.37 -18.93 6.32
C HIS A 256 -1.66 -18.47 7.59
N LEU A 257 -2.15 -17.42 8.24
CA LEU A 257 -1.52 -16.79 9.40
C LEU A 257 -1.55 -17.68 10.64
N PHE A 258 -2.58 -18.53 10.77
CA PHE A 258 -2.77 -19.38 11.95
C PHE A 258 -2.57 -20.88 11.66
N GLY A 259 -2.29 -21.26 10.41
CA GLY A 259 -1.99 -22.64 10.01
C GLY A 259 -3.12 -23.67 10.23
N GLY A 260 -4.36 -23.20 10.41
CA GLY A 260 -5.54 -24.03 10.68
C GLY A 260 -6.20 -24.60 9.43
N GLU A 261 -7.23 -25.42 9.62
CA GLU A 261 -8.11 -25.89 8.53
C GLU A 261 -9.15 -24.81 8.20
N GLU A 262 -9.04 -24.12 7.07
CA GLU A 262 -10.00 -23.08 6.67
C GLU A 262 -11.42 -23.63 6.40
N VAL A 263 -12.45 -22.91 6.83
CA VAL A 263 -13.86 -23.20 6.51
C VAL A 263 -14.21 -22.74 5.11
N PHE A 264 -13.55 -21.68 4.62
CA PHE A 264 -13.88 -21.04 3.37
C PHE A 264 -12.74 -21.09 2.34
N GLU A 265 -12.10 -22.26 2.23
CA GLU A 265 -11.12 -22.62 1.18
C GLU A 265 -11.50 -21.97 -0.17
N GLN A 266 -10.65 -21.08 -0.69
CA GLN A 266 -10.81 -20.59 -2.05
C GLN A 266 -10.63 -21.77 -3.02
N GLN A 267 -11.60 -22.01 -3.90
CA GLN A 267 -11.40 -22.97 -4.98
C GLN A 267 -10.22 -22.50 -5.84
N PRO A 268 -9.18 -23.31 -6.05
CA PRO A 268 -7.98 -22.87 -6.75
C PRO A 268 -8.37 -22.45 -8.16
N GLN A 269 -8.22 -21.16 -8.48
CA GLN A 269 -8.59 -20.61 -9.79
C GLN A 269 -7.95 -21.47 -10.89
N ASP A 270 -8.78 -21.88 -11.86
CA ASP A 270 -8.39 -22.82 -12.89
C ASP A 270 -7.14 -22.28 -13.60
N ALA A 271 -6.12 -23.12 -13.82
CA ALA A 271 -4.81 -22.64 -14.28
C ALA A 271 -4.85 -22.00 -15.68
N ARG A 272 -5.98 -22.15 -16.38
CA ARG A 272 -6.32 -21.46 -17.63
C ARG A 272 -6.79 -20.03 -17.40
N ASP A 273 -7.61 -19.80 -16.38
CA ASP A 273 -8.18 -18.49 -16.05
C ASP A 273 -7.11 -17.56 -15.47
N ARG A 274 -6.18 -18.11 -14.67
CA ARG A 274 -4.96 -17.38 -14.25
C ARG A 274 -4.12 -16.95 -15.45
N ARG A 275 -3.74 -17.87 -16.34
CA ARG A 275 -3.00 -17.51 -17.58
C ARG A 275 -3.75 -16.53 -18.49
N ALA A 276 -5.09 -16.56 -18.51
CA ALA A 276 -5.88 -15.59 -19.26
C ALA A 276 -5.89 -14.20 -18.59
N SER A 277 -5.96 -14.14 -17.27
CA SER A 277 -5.74 -12.91 -16.46
C SER A 277 -4.36 -12.32 -16.73
N ASP A 278 -3.33 -13.16 -16.69
CA ASP A 278 -1.94 -12.72 -16.70
C ASP A 278 -1.52 -12.30 -18.12
N ALA A 279 -1.99 -12.98 -19.17
CA ALA A 279 -1.85 -12.54 -20.56
C ALA A 279 -2.60 -11.22 -20.86
N ALA A 280 -3.75 -10.98 -20.22
CA ALA A 280 -4.47 -9.71 -20.34
C ALA A 280 -3.73 -8.57 -19.60
N LEU A 281 -3.13 -8.85 -18.45
CA LEU A 281 -2.31 -7.91 -17.69
C LEU A 281 -1.03 -7.54 -18.47
N LEU A 282 -0.36 -8.53 -19.08
CA LEU A 282 0.81 -8.31 -19.94
C LEU A 282 0.50 -7.40 -21.14
N ALA A 283 -0.67 -7.56 -21.77
CA ALA A 283 -1.11 -6.68 -22.86
C ALA A 283 -1.40 -5.23 -22.40
N GLU A 284 -1.84 -5.05 -21.15
CA GLU A 284 -2.05 -3.74 -20.54
C GLU A 284 -0.72 -3.05 -20.17
N ILE A 285 0.26 -3.83 -19.71
CA ILE A 285 1.65 -3.41 -19.48
C ILE A 285 2.30 -3.00 -20.80
N ASP A 286 2.20 -3.81 -21.87
CA ASP A 286 2.70 -3.49 -23.21
C ASP A 286 2.06 -2.23 -23.80
N ALA A 287 0.82 -1.89 -23.43
CA ALA A 287 0.22 -0.59 -23.75
C ALA A 287 0.87 0.54 -22.94
N LEU A 288 0.98 0.38 -21.63
CA LEU A 288 1.59 1.39 -20.74
C LEU A 288 3.05 1.69 -21.10
N GLN A 289 3.87 0.69 -21.42
CA GLN A 289 5.26 0.93 -21.81
C GLN A 289 5.39 1.71 -23.11
N ARG A 290 4.51 1.49 -24.09
CA ARG A 290 4.48 2.30 -25.32
C ARG A 290 4.01 3.73 -25.05
N ASP A 291 3.02 3.91 -24.17
CA ASP A 291 2.58 5.24 -23.74
C ASP A 291 3.70 6.00 -23.00
N LEU A 292 4.45 5.32 -22.13
CA LEU A 292 5.59 5.87 -21.38
C LEU A 292 6.76 6.20 -22.30
N ALA A 293 7.19 5.27 -23.15
CA ALA A 293 8.29 5.47 -24.08
C ALA A 293 8.02 6.65 -25.04
N GLN A 294 6.80 6.75 -25.59
CA GLN A 294 6.45 7.88 -26.45
C GLN A 294 6.42 9.22 -25.69
N ALA A 295 6.00 9.23 -24.42
CA ALA A 295 5.97 10.46 -23.64
C ALA A 295 7.38 10.90 -23.20
N ARG A 296 8.21 9.96 -22.74
CA ARG A 296 9.64 10.16 -22.46
C ARG A 296 10.42 10.68 -23.68
N GLN A 297 10.18 10.11 -24.86
CA GLN A 297 10.78 10.57 -26.13
C GLN A 297 10.43 12.03 -26.42
N ARG A 298 9.16 12.44 -26.26
CA ARG A 298 8.74 13.85 -26.46
C ARG A 298 9.37 14.81 -25.44
N ASP A 299 9.53 14.38 -24.19
CA ASP A 299 10.16 15.20 -23.16
C ASP A 299 11.67 15.38 -23.41
N ALA A 300 12.35 14.35 -23.93
CA ALA A 300 13.73 14.45 -24.42
C ALA A 300 13.84 15.36 -25.66
N GLU A 301 12.94 15.21 -26.63
CA GLU A 301 12.81 16.12 -27.79
C GLU A 301 12.52 17.58 -27.38
N ALA A 302 11.88 17.80 -26.22
CA ALA A 302 11.65 19.11 -25.62
C ALA A 302 12.83 19.63 -24.76
N GLY A 303 13.93 18.89 -24.67
CA GLY A 303 15.12 19.25 -23.89
C GLY A 303 14.91 19.23 -22.37
N LEU A 304 13.91 18.48 -21.87
CA LEU A 304 13.64 18.35 -20.43
C LEU A 304 14.44 17.21 -19.77
N TRP A 305 15.08 16.36 -20.58
CA TRP A 305 15.74 15.13 -20.17
C TRP A 305 16.78 14.69 -21.20
N SER A 306 17.84 14.01 -20.77
CA SER A 306 18.92 13.51 -21.64
C SER A 306 18.58 12.21 -22.39
N GLY A 307 17.42 11.61 -22.15
CA GLY A 307 17.07 10.27 -22.63
C GLY A 307 17.64 9.13 -21.78
N GLN A 308 18.51 9.41 -20.81
CA GLN A 308 19.13 8.39 -19.95
C GLN A 308 18.28 8.14 -18.70
N VAL A 309 17.87 6.88 -18.52
CA VAL A 309 17.10 6.44 -17.34
C VAL A 309 18.05 6.23 -16.17
N GLN A 310 17.75 6.84 -15.04
CA GLN A 310 18.47 6.63 -13.78
C GLN A 310 17.96 5.37 -13.06
N ARG A 311 18.86 4.67 -12.37
CA ARG A 311 18.65 3.28 -11.89
C ARG A 311 19.29 2.99 -10.52
N ALA A 312 19.65 3.99 -9.72
CA ALA A 312 20.36 3.77 -8.46
C ALA A 312 19.56 2.92 -7.45
N SER A 313 18.22 3.04 -7.44
CA SER A 313 17.35 2.20 -6.60
C SER A 313 17.05 0.82 -7.20
N ALA A 314 17.51 0.55 -8.43
CA ALA A 314 17.40 -0.75 -9.07
C ALA A 314 18.60 -1.67 -8.76
N PHE A 315 19.82 -1.12 -8.81
CA PHE A 315 21.05 -1.88 -8.53
C PHE A 315 21.54 -1.76 -7.08
N GLY A 316 20.95 -0.85 -6.29
CA GLY A 316 21.40 -0.52 -4.94
C GLY A 316 22.40 0.64 -4.94
N ALA A 317 22.46 1.37 -3.83
CA ALA A 317 23.43 2.45 -3.65
C ALA A 317 24.87 1.87 -3.67
N PRO A 318 25.85 2.53 -4.33
CA PRO A 318 27.23 2.05 -4.43
C PRO A 318 27.98 2.20 -3.10
N GLY A 319 27.68 1.30 -2.16
CA GLY A 319 28.17 1.30 -0.77
C GLY A 319 27.33 0.44 0.18
N GLY A 320 26.07 0.13 -0.16
CA GLY A 320 25.21 -0.75 0.62
C GLY A 320 25.56 -2.23 0.43
N ASP A 321 25.65 -2.98 1.52
CA ASP A 321 26.01 -4.41 1.49
C ASP A 321 24.88 -5.26 0.86
N ALA A 322 25.26 -6.26 0.04
CA ALA A 322 24.37 -6.96 -0.87
C ALA A 322 23.48 -8.04 -0.20
N GLY A 323 23.10 -7.83 1.07
CA GLY A 323 22.43 -8.83 1.90
C GLY A 323 21.80 -8.28 3.19
N GLY A 324 21.02 -7.19 3.11
CA GLY A 324 20.53 -6.47 4.30
C GLY A 324 19.11 -5.91 4.28
N HIS A 325 18.21 -6.33 3.39
CA HIS A 325 16.85 -5.74 3.28
C HIS A 325 15.71 -6.77 3.31
N GLN A 326 15.70 -7.62 4.34
CA GLN A 326 14.52 -8.40 4.75
C GLN A 326 14.09 -8.06 6.18
N HIS A 327 13.85 -6.78 6.46
CA HIS A 327 13.33 -6.33 7.76
C HIS A 327 11.82 -6.55 7.87
N PHE A 328 11.40 -7.81 7.90
CA PHE A 328 10.07 -8.24 8.33
C PHE A 328 10.07 -9.62 9.01
N HIS A 329 10.99 -9.80 9.96
CA HIS A 329 10.90 -10.81 11.01
C HIS A 329 11.33 -10.18 12.34
N GLY A 330 10.51 -10.34 13.38
CA GLY A 330 10.84 -9.88 14.73
C GLY A 330 11.08 -11.06 15.69
N LEU A 331 11.95 -10.84 16.68
CA LEU A 331 12.31 -11.77 17.78
C LEU A 331 13.12 -12.99 17.29
N ASP A 332 14.31 -13.35 17.82
CA ASP A 332 15.00 -13.00 19.08
C ASP A 332 16.55 -13.20 19.01
N ASP A 333 17.23 -12.77 20.09
CA ASP A 333 18.54 -13.24 20.65
C ASP A 333 19.89 -12.63 20.18
N ASP A 334 20.88 -12.67 21.08
CA ASP A 334 22.20 -12.00 21.05
C ASP A 334 23.31 -12.79 20.30
N SER A 335 24.26 -12.09 19.63
CA SER A 335 25.71 -12.05 19.99
C SER A 335 26.74 -11.75 18.87
N SER A 336 27.51 -10.66 19.06
CA SER A 336 28.95 -10.42 18.76
C SER A 336 29.69 -10.98 17.51
N GLY A 337 30.45 -10.10 16.81
CA GLY A 337 31.84 -10.44 16.38
C GLY A 337 32.44 -9.82 15.10
N ASP A 338 33.37 -8.87 15.26
CA ASP A 338 34.51 -8.46 14.38
C ASP A 338 34.53 -8.71 12.85
N GLY A 339 34.58 -7.62 12.06
CA GLY A 339 35.87 -7.09 11.59
C GLY A 339 36.25 -7.06 10.08
N TRP A 340 36.81 -5.90 9.67
CA TRP A 340 37.69 -5.62 8.49
C TRP A 340 37.06 -5.62 7.07
N SER A 341 37.55 -4.88 6.05
CA SER A 341 38.19 -3.53 5.98
C SER A 341 38.52 -3.13 4.52
N ALA A 342 38.47 -1.82 4.23
CA ALA A 342 39.32 -1.06 3.29
C ALA A 342 39.07 -1.12 1.74
N ASP A 343 39.00 0.10 1.17
CA ASP A 343 39.61 0.61 -0.07
C ASP A 343 39.22 -0.02 -1.45
N ALA A 344 39.10 0.72 -2.57
CA ALA A 344 39.48 2.09 -2.88
C ALA A 344 38.58 2.73 -3.97
N ALA A 345 38.62 4.06 -4.09
CA ALA A 345 38.06 4.81 -5.22
C ALA A 345 39.15 5.27 -6.21
N TRP A 346 38.81 5.53 -7.48
CA TRP A 346 38.54 6.88 -8.02
C TRP A 346 38.49 6.88 -9.57
N ASP A 347 37.46 7.54 -10.10
CA ASP A 347 37.38 8.15 -11.45
C ASP A 347 38.01 9.57 -11.37
N PRO A 348 37.87 10.51 -12.31
CA PRO A 348 38.03 10.47 -13.76
C PRO A 348 39.46 10.95 -14.14
N GLU A 349 39.79 11.39 -15.35
CA GLU A 349 39.40 12.66 -16.03
C GLU A 349 40.60 12.92 -16.98
N ARG A 350 40.56 13.57 -18.16
CA ARG A 350 39.70 14.58 -18.78
C ARG A 350 39.64 14.49 -20.31
N PHE A 351 38.62 15.16 -20.85
CA PHE A 351 38.31 15.55 -22.23
C PHE A 351 39.47 16.14 -23.09
N PHE A 352 39.21 16.35 -24.40
CA PHE A 352 39.93 17.13 -25.45
C PHE A 352 41.06 16.50 -26.30
N ASP A 353 41.26 16.82 -27.61
CA ASP A 353 40.43 17.31 -28.76
C ASP A 353 41.16 16.93 -30.11
N ASP A 354 41.02 17.50 -31.33
CA ASP A 354 40.91 18.88 -31.92
C ASP A 354 40.18 18.85 -33.31
N GLU A 355 39.64 19.97 -33.86
CA GLU A 355 38.89 20.13 -35.15
C GLU A 355 37.39 19.64 -35.26
N GLU A 356 36.60 20.12 -36.27
CA GLU A 356 35.22 19.64 -36.55
C GLU A 356 35.28 18.33 -37.36
N ILE A 357 35.34 17.22 -36.61
CA ILE A 357 35.69 15.89 -37.09
C ILE A 357 34.44 15.03 -37.37
N ASP A 358 34.44 14.31 -38.48
CA ASP A 358 33.55 13.16 -38.70
C ASP A 358 34.05 11.99 -37.83
N PRO A 359 33.35 11.64 -36.73
CA PRO A 359 33.90 10.76 -35.69
C PRO A 359 34.03 9.29 -36.15
N ASP A 360 33.40 8.92 -37.26
CA ASP A 360 33.47 7.59 -37.86
C ASP A 360 34.42 7.53 -39.08
N ASP A 361 35.08 8.63 -39.48
CA ASP A 361 36.09 8.59 -40.56
C ASP A 361 37.37 7.89 -40.06
N PRO A 362 37.74 6.70 -40.60
CA PRO A 362 38.92 5.99 -40.19
C PRO A 362 40.22 6.79 -40.39
N ALA A 363 40.28 7.70 -41.37
CA ALA A 363 41.46 8.54 -41.59
C ALA A 363 41.65 9.57 -40.46
N VAL A 364 40.56 9.98 -39.81
CA VAL A 364 40.59 10.93 -38.70
C VAL A 364 40.74 10.22 -37.36
N LEU A 365 40.13 9.04 -37.19
CA LEU A 365 40.40 8.15 -36.06
C LEU A 365 41.88 7.72 -36.02
N ASP A 366 42.47 7.33 -37.16
CA ASP A 366 43.91 7.03 -37.26
C ASP A 366 44.77 8.26 -36.91
N ALA A 367 44.40 9.45 -37.41
CA ALA A 367 45.12 10.69 -37.12
C ALA A 367 45.04 11.10 -35.62
N ALA A 368 43.87 10.97 -35.00
CA ALA A 368 43.68 11.21 -33.56
C ALA A 368 44.44 10.19 -32.71
N HIS A 369 44.46 8.92 -33.14
CA HIS A 369 45.22 7.85 -32.48
C HIS A 369 46.73 8.06 -32.58
N GLU A 370 47.29 8.38 -33.76
CA GLU A 370 48.70 8.78 -33.90
C GLU A 370 49.03 10.04 -33.07
N ARG A 371 48.11 11.02 -33.05
CA ARG A 371 48.27 12.26 -32.28
C ARG A 371 48.31 12.02 -30.77
N MET A 372 47.44 11.15 -30.25
CA MET A 372 47.44 10.70 -28.86
C MET A 372 48.75 9.98 -28.52
N LEU A 373 49.15 8.98 -29.32
CA LEU A 373 50.40 8.24 -29.10
C LEU A 373 51.64 9.16 -29.10
N ALA A 374 51.66 10.19 -29.94
CA ALA A 374 52.76 11.17 -30.00
C ALA A 374 52.83 12.13 -28.80
N LEU A 375 51.80 12.19 -27.94
CA LEU A 375 51.73 13.07 -26.76
C LEU A 375 51.95 12.32 -25.42
N LEU A 376 51.89 11.00 -25.44
CA LEU A 376 52.06 10.15 -24.25
C LEU A 376 53.54 10.09 -23.76
N PRO A 377 53.78 9.94 -22.44
CA PRO A 377 55.13 9.70 -21.92
C PRO A 377 55.73 8.39 -22.47
N ALA A 378 57.04 8.35 -22.69
CA ALA A 378 57.73 7.15 -23.19
C ALA A 378 57.51 5.92 -22.27
N GLU A 379 57.44 6.15 -20.96
CA GLU A 379 57.15 5.14 -19.93
C GLU A 379 55.75 4.54 -20.07
N VAL A 380 54.76 5.32 -20.53
CA VAL A 380 53.39 4.86 -20.82
C VAL A 380 53.33 4.16 -22.19
N LEU A 381 54.13 4.61 -23.18
CA LEU A 381 54.23 3.95 -24.49
C LEU A 381 54.88 2.55 -24.41
N GLU A 382 55.89 2.35 -23.54
CA GLU A 382 56.44 1.01 -23.28
C GLU A 382 55.42 0.09 -22.56
N GLN A 383 54.59 0.67 -21.67
CA GLN A 383 53.49 -0.07 -21.01
C GLN A 383 52.38 -0.43 -22.01
N LEU A 384 51.91 0.50 -22.85
CA LEU A 384 50.89 0.22 -23.88
C LEU A 384 51.33 -0.82 -24.92
N GLN A 385 52.64 -0.92 -25.22
CA GLN A 385 53.18 -1.99 -26.07
C GLN A 385 53.16 -3.38 -25.42
N THR A 386 52.86 -3.49 -24.13
CA THR A 386 52.86 -4.75 -23.36
C THR A 386 51.56 -5.01 -22.57
N ALA A 387 50.63 -4.05 -22.56
CA ALA A 387 49.32 -4.11 -21.89
C ALA A 387 48.27 -4.93 -22.68
N ARG A 388 47.25 -5.41 -21.98
CA ARG A 388 46.03 -6.03 -22.54
C ARG A 388 44.97 -4.97 -22.87
N PRO A 389 43.97 -5.26 -23.73
CA PRO A 389 42.95 -4.27 -24.12
C PRO A 389 42.23 -3.61 -22.92
N GLU A 390 41.89 -4.41 -21.90
CA GLU A 390 41.28 -3.96 -20.64
C GLU A 390 42.20 -2.99 -19.84
N GLU A 391 43.52 -3.14 -19.98
CA GLU A 391 44.53 -2.31 -19.30
C GLU A 391 44.83 -1.02 -20.11
N VAL A 392 44.62 -1.04 -21.42
CA VAL A 392 44.83 0.11 -22.33
C VAL A 392 43.85 1.24 -22.05
N GLU A 393 42.56 0.94 -21.83
CA GLU A 393 41.55 1.96 -21.51
C GLU A 393 41.90 2.68 -20.20
N VAL A 394 42.33 1.96 -19.17
CA VAL A 394 42.78 2.54 -17.88
C VAL A 394 44.05 3.38 -18.03
N LEU A 395 45.02 2.92 -18.82
CA LEU A 395 46.25 3.67 -19.11
C LEU A 395 45.97 4.98 -19.87
N ILE A 396 44.99 4.99 -20.77
CA ILE A 396 44.57 6.19 -21.50
C ILE A 396 43.72 7.10 -20.60
N ALA A 397 42.76 6.57 -19.83
CA ALA A 397 41.95 7.31 -18.86
C ALA A 397 42.81 8.03 -17.80
N GLY A 398 43.88 7.40 -17.32
CA GLY A 398 44.84 8.03 -16.41
C GLY A 398 45.72 9.12 -17.04
N GLN A 399 45.78 9.22 -18.38
CA GLN A 399 46.50 10.27 -19.12
C GLN A 399 45.57 11.31 -19.76
N LEU A 400 44.28 11.02 -19.84
CA LEU A 400 43.20 11.90 -20.26
C LEU A 400 43.33 13.28 -19.54
N ASN A 401 43.75 13.30 -18.26
CA ASN A 401 43.91 14.52 -17.44
C ASN A 401 44.93 15.53 -18.02
N MET A 402 45.86 15.03 -18.83
CA MET A 402 46.90 15.77 -19.56
C MET A 402 46.46 16.15 -20.98
N LEU A 403 45.45 15.48 -21.56
CA LEU A 403 44.92 15.75 -22.90
C LEU A 403 44.08 17.04 -22.95
N LEU A 404 43.19 17.29 -21.96
CA LEU A 404 42.42 18.55 -21.78
C LEU A 404 43.31 19.76 -21.98
N THR A 405 44.36 19.77 -21.17
CA THR A 405 45.19 20.95 -21.03
C THR A 405 46.19 21.08 -22.17
N ARG A 406 46.12 20.24 -23.23
CA ARG A 406 47.11 20.19 -24.31
C ARG A 406 46.61 20.16 -25.76
N ALA A 407 45.37 19.79 -26.05
CA ALA A 407 44.89 19.71 -27.44
C ALA A 407 43.45 20.25 -27.57
N PRO A 408 43.16 21.57 -27.65
CA PRO A 408 41.81 22.08 -27.30
C PRO A 408 40.99 22.77 -28.44
N GLU A 409 40.08 22.06 -29.14
CA GLU A 409 38.74 22.55 -29.60
C GLU A 409 37.58 21.48 -29.70
N LEU A 410 37.73 20.36 -30.46
CA LEU A 410 36.76 19.27 -30.83
C LEU A 410 35.57 18.95 -29.89
N PHE A 411 35.79 18.23 -28.77
CA PHE A 411 34.83 17.52 -27.91
C PHE A 411 33.59 18.42 -27.79
N PRO A 412 32.45 18.02 -28.40
CA PRO A 412 31.58 18.98 -29.08
C PRO A 412 30.74 19.87 -28.16
N ARG A 413 30.26 20.99 -28.73
CA ARG A 413 29.69 22.14 -28.01
C ARG A 413 28.31 22.53 -28.56
N ILE A 414 27.41 23.06 -27.71
CA ILE A 414 25.97 23.29 -28.00
C ILE A 414 25.47 24.62 -27.36
N GLU A 415 24.48 25.29 -27.95
CA GLU A 415 23.86 26.56 -27.47
C GLU A 415 22.33 26.47 -27.21
N LEU A 416 21.72 27.52 -26.63
CA LEU A 416 20.36 27.51 -26.00
C LEU A 416 19.46 28.70 -26.39
N VAL A 417 18.12 28.53 -26.33
CA VAL A 417 17.07 29.57 -26.50
C VAL A 417 15.87 29.29 -25.56
N ALA A 418 15.12 30.31 -25.12
CA ALA A 418 14.08 30.23 -24.07
C ALA A 418 12.63 30.58 -24.52
N PRO A 419 11.56 30.13 -23.78
CA PRO A 419 10.14 30.37 -24.08
C PRO A 419 9.35 31.26 -23.05
N ASP A 420 8.09 31.58 -23.36
CA ASP A 420 7.14 32.39 -22.55
C ASP A 420 6.13 31.57 -21.70
N GLU A 421 5.40 32.23 -20.78
CA GLU A 421 4.47 31.66 -19.77
C GLU A 421 2.98 32.05 -19.94
N GLU A 422 2.04 31.17 -19.54
CA GLU A 422 0.69 31.53 -19.04
C GLU A 422 0.08 30.34 -18.21
N ALA A 423 -0.88 30.58 -17.31
CA ALA A 423 -1.21 29.65 -16.20
C ALA A 423 -2.71 29.49 -15.83
N GLU A 424 -3.06 28.41 -15.11
CA GLU A 424 -4.40 28.13 -14.53
C GLU A 424 -4.32 27.53 -13.10
N ASP A 425 -5.36 27.76 -12.28
CA ASP A 425 -5.46 27.34 -10.86
C ASP A 425 -6.93 26.99 -10.51
N ASP A 426 -7.20 25.87 -9.81
CA ASP A 426 -8.57 25.34 -9.56
C ASP A 426 -8.93 25.32 -8.05
N PRO A 427 -10.00 26.03 -7.63
CA PRO A 427 -10.39 26.13 -6.22
C PRO A 427 -11.19 24.94 -5.67
N THR A 428 -11.66 23.99 -6.50
CA THR A 428 -12.50 22.86 -6.05
C THR A 428 -11.74 21.86 -5.18
N LEU A 429 -10.43 21.72 -5.41
CA LEU A 429 -9.57 20.79 -4.69
C LEU A 429 -9.51 21.09 -3.18
N ASP A 430 -9.33 22.36 -2.80
CA ASP A 430 -9.05 22.79 -1.42
C ASP A 430 -10.21 22.53 -0.42
N ALA A 431 -11.41 22.21 -0.90
CA ALA A 431 -12.54 21.81 -0.06
C ALA A 431 -12.36 20.43 0.58
N LEU A 432 -11.84 19.45 -0.19
CA LEU A 432 -11.69 18.05 0.23
C LEU A 432 -10.46 17.80 1.12
N LEU A 433 -9.50 18.73 1.13
CA LEU A 433 -8.20 18.58 1.80
C LEU A 433 -8.25 18.78 3.33
N ALA A 434 -9.41 19.13 3.91
CA ALA A 434 -9.49 19.65 5.28
C ALA A 434 -9.92 18.64 6.36
N GLY A 435 -10.33 17.41 6.01
CA GLY A 435 -10.95 16.48 6.99
C GLY A 435 -10.56 15.00 6.92
N GLU A 436 -9.93 14.52 5.85
CA GLU A 436 -9.67 13.09 5.63
C GLU A 436 -8.22 12.65 5.90
N TRP A 437 -7.32 13.60 6.13
CA TRP A 437 -5.92 13.51 5.68
C TRP A 437 -4.88 13.16 6.74
N GLN A 438 -5.21 13.35 8.01
CA GLN A 438 -4.22 13.24 9.10
C GLN A 438 -4.08 11.81 9.66
N GLU A 439 -4.67 10.83 8.97
CA GLU A 439 -4.57 9.38 9.22
C GLU A 439 -4.22 8.62 7.90
N ALA A 440 -3.73 9.33 6.87
CA ALA A 440 -3.41 8.78 5.54
C ALA A 440 -1.89 8.64 5.26
N TRP A 441 -1.12 8.84 6.33
CA TRP A 441 0.31 8.64 6.47
C TRP A 441 0.45 8.22 7.94
N ASP A 442 0.77 6.96 8.22
CA ASP A 442 1.01 6.54 9.61
C ASP A 442 2.20 7.34 10.16
N ASP A 443 2.09 7.83 11.41
CA ASP A 443 3.18 8.62 12.00
C ASP A 443 4.44 7.75 12.25
N ASP A 444 4.27 6.42 12.32
CA ASP A 444 5.34 5.42 12.35
C ASP A 444 6.28 5.51 11.13
N LEU A 445 5.75 5.89 9.95
CA LEU A 445 6.50 6.07 8.69
C LEU A 445 7.40 7.33 8.68
N VAL A 446 7.51 8.03 9.81
CA VAL A 446 8.45 9.13 10.03
C VAL A 446 9.43 8.78 11.16
N ASP A 447 8.99 8.06 12.18
CA ASP A 447 9.83 7.63 13.31
C ASP A 447 10.70 6.38 12.96
N GLU A 448 10.35 5.57 11.96
CA GLU A 448 11.16 4.41 11.49
C GLU A 448 12.22 4.76 10.42
N LEU A 449 12.22 5.97 9.83
CA LEU A 449 13.17 6.36 8.76
C LEU A 449 14.51 6.92 9.27
N ASP A 450 14.67 7.09 10.58
CA ASP A 450 15.86 7.72 11.21
C ASP A 450 16.98 6.70 11.54
N GLY A 451 16.86 5.46 11.05
CA GLY A 451 17.81 4.36 11.25
C GLY A 451 18.66 4.08 10.00
N ASP A 452 19.98 4.04 10.18
CA ASP A 452 20.99 3.59 9.21
C ASP A 452 21.12 4.41 7.89
N LEU A 453 20.80 5.70 7.92
CA LEU A 453 21.33 6.66 6.93
C LEU A 453 22.80 7.01 7.24
N ASP A 454 23.63 7.17 6.20
CA ASP A 454 24.99 7.68 6.34
C ASP A 454 25.04 9.20 6.59
N ASP A 455 26.22 9.72 6.94
CA ASP A 455 26.42 11.15 7.24
C ASP A 455 26.07 12.07 6.07
N GLU A 456 26.19 11.65 4.81
CA GLU A 456 25.87 12.49 3.64
C GLU A 456 24.38 12.47 3.33
N ALA A 457 23.76 11.28 3.34
CA ALA A 457 22.31 11.11 3.20
C ALA A 457 21.54 11.84 4.32
N SER A 458 21.99 11.73 5.58
CA SER A 458 21.39 12.43 6.72
C SER A 458 21.43 13.96 6.55
N ASN A 459 22.55 14.52 6.09
CA ASN A 459 22.67 15.95 5.80
C ASN A 459 21.79 16.39 4.60
N ALA A 460 21.67 15.55 3.57
CA ALA A 460 20.83 15.81 2.40
C ALA A 460 19.33 15.78 2.74
N PHE A 461 18.90 14.83 3.59
CA PHE A 461 17.53 14.74 4.08
C PHE A 461 17.18 15.90 5.02
N SER A 462 18.06 16.24 5.97
CA SER A 462 17.91 17.39 6.87
C SER A 462 17.74 18.71 6.10
N THR A 463 18.61 18.95 5.11
CA THR A 463 18.53 20.13 4.21
C THR A 463 17.22 20.14 3.41
N SER A 464 16.74 18.97 2.99
CA SER A 464 15.43 18.84 2.34
C SER A 464 14.26 19.14 3.28
N GLY A 465 14.38 18.80 4.57
CA GLY A 465 13.43 19.17 5.63
C GLY A 465 13.30 20.68 5.84
N ASP A 466 14.39 21.43 5.73
CA ASP A 466 14.38 22.90 5.76
C ASP A 466 13.68 23.50 4.52
N LEU A 467 13.90 22.94 3.33
CA LEU A 467 13.19 23.35 2.11
C LEU A 467 11.68 23.02 2.18
N MET A 468 11.34 21.84 2.70
CA MET A 468 9.97 21.39 2.95
C MET A 468 9.23 22.31 3.94
N SER A 469 9.94 22.79 4.97
CA SER A 469 9.40 23.74 5.95
C SER A 469 9.13 25.11 5.32
N GLN A 470 10.09 25.65 4.55
CA GLN A 470 9.92 26.91 3.81
C GLN A 470 8.78 26.82 2.78
N PHE A 471 8.61 25.68 2.12
CA PHE A 471 7.49 25.43 1.21
C PHE A 471 6.14 25.36 1.94
N GLN A 472 6.08 24.77 3.14
CA GLN A 472 4.87 24.75 3.95
C GLN A 472 4.42 26.18 4.31
N ASP A 473 5.36 27.02 4.72
CA ASP A 473 5.08 28.42 5.08
C ASP A 473 4.67 29.23 3.84
N TYR A 474 5.33 29.04 2.69
CA TYR A 474 4.89 29.62 1.42
C TYR A 474 3.46 29.22 1.02
N LEU A 475 3.05 27.96 1.23
CA LEU A 475 1.67 27.54 0.99
C LEU A 475 0.67 28.24 1.93
N LEU A 476 1.07 28.55 3.16
CA LEU A 476 0.27 29.36 4.10
C LEU A 476 0.22 30.84 3.68
N GLU A 477 1.33 31.42 3.21
CA GLU A 477 1.39 32.78 2.63
C GLU A 477 0.45 32.90 1.41
N MET A 478 0.43 31.87 0.55
CA MET A 478 -0.49 31.74 -0.59
C MET A 478 -1.93 31.37 -0.20
N GLY A 479 -2.28 31.47 1.09
CA GLY A 479 -3.65 31.33 1.60
C GLY A 479 -4.20 29.90 1.62
N LYS A 480 -3.38 28.86 1.41
CA LYS A 480 -3.82 27.48 1.53
C LYS A 480 -4.07 27.11 3.00
N ARG A 481 -4.98 26.16 3.23
CA ARG A 481 -5.33 25.68 4.57
C ARG A 481 -4.12 24.94 5.17
N ALA A 482 -3.90 25.07 6.49
CA ALA A 482 -2.79 24.37 7.16
C ALA A 482 -2.84 22.84 7.03
N ALA A 483 -4.02 22.25 6.83
CA ALA A 483 -4.17 20.84 6.45
C ALA A 483 -3.63 20.57 5.02
N THR A 484 -4.05 21.37 4.03
CA THR A 484 -3.51 21.32 2.65
C THR A 484 -1.99 21.47 2.62
N ALA A 485 -1.45 22.46 3.36
CA ALA A 485 -0.02 22.75 3.39
C ALA A 485 0.77 21.53 3.93
N ARG A 486 0.41 21.04 5.12
CA ARG A 486 1.02 19.84 5.71
C ARG A 486 0.90 18.60 4.84
N ALA A 487 -0.26 18.39 4.21
CA ALA A 487 -0.48 17.24 3.33
C ALA A 487 0.44 17.27 2.10
N ARG A 488 0.61 18.44 1.47
CA ARG A 488 1.53 18.63 0.34
C ARG A 488 2.99 18.52 0.78
N THR A 489 3.35 19.07 1.94
CA THR A 489 4.71 18.93 2.49
C THR A 489 5.03 17.48 2.86
N ARG A 490 4.14 16.76 3.58
CA ARG A 490 4.32 15.32 3.89
C ARG A 490 4.51 14.49 2.62
N ALA A 491 3.77 14.78 1.55
CA ALA A 491 3.94 14.05 0.28
C ALA A 491 5.35 14.16 -0.33
N LEU A 492 6.14 15.20 0.01
CA LEU A 492 7.51 15.34 -0.48
C LEU A 492 8.53 14.45 0.27
N SER A 493 8.23 13.97 1.48
CA SER A 493 9.22 13.26 2.31
C SER A 493 9.74 11.98 1.64
N VAL A 494 8.88 11.25 0.93
CA VAL A 494 9.23 10.04 0.18
C VAL A 494 10.26 10.31 -0.92
N TYR A 495 10.21 11.50 -1.55
CA TYR A 495 11.17 11.88 -2.57
C TYR A 495 12.44 12.52 -1.97
N ALA A 496 12.32 13.17 -0.80
CA ALA A 496 13.48 13.62 -0.03
C ALA A 496 14.32 12.44 0.47
N ASP A 497 13.67 11.40 1.01
CA ASP A 497 14.29 10.11 1.36
C ASP A 497 14.96 9.50 0.13
N PHE A 498 14.20 9.29 -0.96
CA PHE A 498 14.75 8.71 -2.19
C PHE A 498 16.02 9.42 -2.71
N LEU A 499 16.05 10.76 -2.69
CA LEU A 499 17.22 11.52 -3.11
C LEU A 499 18.38 11.44 -2.11
N ALA A 500 18.11 11.44 -0.81
CA ALA A 500 19.15 11.23 0.20
C ALA A 500 19.74 9.81 0.10
N SER A 501 18.88 8.80 0.24
CA SER A 501 19.20 7.38 0.39
C SER A 501 19.79 6.70 -0.86
N TYR A 502 19.57 7.24 -2.06
CA TYR A 502 20.10 6.67 -3.32
C TYR A 502 20.99 7.62 -4.13
N TYR A 503 21.04 8.92 -3.79
CA TYR A 503 21.80 9.93 -4.55
C TYR A 503 22.63 10.89 -3.70
N GLY A 504 22.50 10.91 -2.36
CA GLY A 504 23.12 11.93 -1.50
C GLY A 504 22.63 13.36 -1.78
N ARG A 505 21.49 13.52 -2.45
CA ARG A 505 21.00 14.80 -2.99
C ARG A 505 19.88 15.40 -2.15
N THR A 506 19.81 16.73 -2.14
CA THR A 506 18.67 17.46 -1.60
C THR A 506 17.52 17.53 -2.61
N LEU A 507 16.31 17.83 -2.14
CA LEU A 507 15.15 18.15 -2.98
C LEU A 507 15.38 19.26 -4.02
N ALA A 508 16.40 20.12 -3.86
CA ALA A 508 16.74 21.14 -4.85
C ALA A 508 17.59 20.59 -6.02
N GLU A 509 18.24 19.44 -5.84
CA GLU A 509 19.17 18.82 -6.80
C GLU A 509 18.57 17.59 -7.51
N GLY A 510 17.32 17.24 -7.16
CA GLY A 510 16.53 16.28 -7.91
C GLY A 510 16.13 16.81 -9.29
N ASP A 511 16.22 15.97 -10.30
CA ASP A 511 16.04 16.29 -11.72
C ASP A 511 14.89 15.48 -12.35
N TYR A 512 14.77 15.52 -13.70
CA TYR A 512 13.77 14.73 -14.44
C TYR A 512 13.92 13.23 -14.17
N ALA A 513 15.15 12.71 -14.23
CA ALA A 513 15.41 11.28 -14.24
C ALA A 513 15.30 10.67 -12.85
N THR A 514 15.74 11.39 -11.81
CA THR A 514 15.50 10.99 -10.41
C THR A 514 14.00 11.01 -10.09
N LEU A 515 13.22 11.97 -10.58
CA LEU A 515 11.76 11.95 -10.44
C LEU A 515 11.08 10.83 -11.25
N ASP A 516 11.59 10.53 -12.45
CA ASP A 516 11.03 9.48 -13.30
C ASP A 516 11.27 8.09 -12.66
N GLU A 517 12.47 7.81 -12.17
CA GLU A 517 12.75 6.63 -11.34
C GLU A 517 11.89 6.61 -10.06
N CYS A 518 11.79 7.75 -9.35
CA CYS A 518 10.98 7.84 -8.14
C CYS A 518 9.52 7.44 -8.40
N LEU A 519 8.88 8.01 -9.44
CA LEU A 519 7.45 7.85 -9.70
C LEU A 519 7.09 6.55 -10.42
N PHE A 520 7.99 6.01 -11.26
CA PHE A 520 7.71 4.83 -12.08
C PHE A 520 8.43 3.56 -11.62
N TYR A 521 9.32 3.62 -10.61
CA TYR A 521 10.04 2.44 -10.10
C TYR A 521 10.13 2.37 -8.57
N TYR A 522 10.63 3.41 -7.90
CA TYR A 522 10.80 3.40 -6.43
C TYR A 522 9.46 3.38 -5.69
N TYR A 523 8.62 4.38 -5.94
CA TYR A 523 7.36 4.60 -5.22
C TYR A 523 6.41 3.38 -5.30
N PRO A 524 6.17 2.74 -6.47
CA PRO A 524 5.34 1.55 -6.54
C PRO A 524 5.89 0.34 -5.76
N ARG A 525 7.22 0.23 -5.61
CA ARG A 525 7.89 -0.95 -5.00
C ARG A 525 8.13 -0.81 -3.50
N ARG A 526 8.46 0.39 -3.01
CA ARG A 526 8.88 0.64 -1.62
C ARG A 526 7.78 1.25 -0.74
N VAL A 527 6.83 2.01 -1.31
CA VAL A 527 5.73 2.61 -0.52
C VAL A 527 4.58 1.63 -0.40
N LEU A 528 4.49 0.96 0.76
CA LEU A 528 3.38 0.08 1.08
C LEU A 528 2.04 0.84 0.99
N ASN A 529 1.04 0.19 0.41
CA ASN A 529 -0.33 0.72 0.26
C ASN A 529 -0.44 2.01 -0.58
N SER A 530 0.52 2.23 -1.49
CA SER A 530 0.55 3.30 -2.48
C SER A 530 -0.75 3.37 -3.28
N SER A 531 -1.59 4.38 -3.04
CA SER A 531 -2.86 4.51 -3.76
C SER A 531 -2.78 5.44 -4.98
N ALA A 532 -3.65 5.18 -5.96
CA ALA A 532 -3.91 6.08 -7.09
C ALA A 532 -4.27 7.54 -6.68
N ARG A 533 -4.67 7.76 -5.42
CA ARG A 533 -4.90 9.09 -4.86
C ARG A 533 -3.59 9.73 -4.42
N GLN A 534 -2.81 9.06 -3.55
CA GLN A 534 -1.51 9.55 -3.07
C GLN A 534 -0.53 9.84 -4.22
N VAL A 535 -0.49 9.02 -5.30
CA VAL A 535 0.35 9.30 -6.49
C VAL A 535 0.04 10.67 -7.12
N ARG A 536 -1.23 11.01 -7.31
CA ARG A 536 -1.63 12.31 -7.90
C ARG A 536 -1.30 13.47 -6.98
N GLU A 537 -1.36 13.24 -5.68
CA GLU A 537 -1.10 14.22 -4.63
C GLU A 537 0.41 14.49 -4.50
N LEU A 538 1.25 13.44 -4.55
CA LEU A 538 2.71 13.51 -4.72
C LEU A 538 3.10 14.30 -5.97
N CYS A 539 2.62 13.90 -7.16
CA CYS A 539 2.91 14.63 -8.40
C CYS A 539 2.50 16.12 -8.33
N THR A 540 1.43 16.44 -7.62
CA THR A 540 0.93 17.82 -7.46
C THR A 540 1.78 18.61 -6.46
N ALA A 541 2.22 17.99 -5.37
CA ALA A 541 3.17 18.58 -4.43
C ALA A 541 4.50 18.88 -5.13
N LEU A 542 5.05 17.93 -5.89
CA LEU A 542 6.28 18.08 -6.67
C LEU A 542 6.22 19.26 -7.64
N LYS A 543 5.19 19.34 -8.51
CA LYS A 543 5.00 20.48 -9.43
C LYS A 543 5.03 21.83 -8.69
N GLN A 544 4.36 21.92 -7.55
CA GLN A 544 4.24 23.17 -6.79
C GLN A 544 5.51 23.50 -6.00
N PHE A 545 6.22 22.49 -5.52
CA PHE A 545 7.49 22.63 -4.82
C PHE A 545 8.60 23.12 -5.77
N TYR A 546 8.74 22.51 -6.94
CA TYR A 546 9.72 22.95 -7.94
C TYR A 546 9.39 24.35 -8.50
N ALA A 547 8.10 24.69 -8.69
CA ALA A 547 7.69 26.06 -9.01
C ALA A 547 8.04 27.06 -7.88
N PHE A 548 7.91 26.67 -6.62
CA PHE A 548 8.34 27.47 -5.46
C PHE A 548 9.87 27.67 -5.44
N LEU A 549 10.67 26.62 -5.68
CA LEU A 549 12.13 26.74 -5.77
C LEU A 549 12.55 27.69 -6.90
N GLN A 550 11.89 27.61 -8.06
CA GLN A 550 12.13 28.50 -9.19
C GLN A 550 11.74 29.95 -8.85
N GLN A 551 10.57 30.17 -8.23
CA GLN A 551 10.14 31.50 -7.78
C GLN A 551 11.08 32.11 -6.71
N ARG A 552 11.71 31.28 -5.87
CA ARG A 552 12.71 31.70 -4.88
C ARG A 552 14.12 31.86 -5.47
N GLY A 553 14.33 31.51 -6.74
CA GLY A 553 15.63 31.57 -7.42
C GLY A 553 16.64 30.52 -6.94
N ILE A 554 16.17 29.42 -6.35
CA ILE A 554 17.01 28.32 -5.84
C ILE A 554 17.45 27.41 -7.00
N ILE A 555 16.59 27.24 -8.00
CA ILE A 555 16.87 26.46 -9.22
C ILE A 555 16.61 27.30 -10.48
N PRO A 556 17.31 27.03 -11.60
CA PRO A 556 17.14 27.79 -12.84
C PRO A 556 15.91 27.37 -13.67
N ASP A 557 15.48 26.11 -13.57
CA ASP A 557 14.38 25.54 -14.36
C ASP A 557 13.61 24.50 -13.51
N GLY A 558 12.28 24.53 -13.57
CA GLY A 558 11.39 23.56 -12.93
C GLY A 558 10.46 22.81 -13.91
N ARG A 559 10.59 23.01 -15.23
CA ARG A 559 9.67 22.49 -16.26
C ARG A 559 9.55 20.96 -16.27
N PHE A 560 10.61 20.25 -15.88
CA PHE A 560 10.62 18.78 -15.80
C PHE A 560 9.54 18.25 -14.83
N ALA A 561 9.41 18.84 -13.64
CA ALA A 561 8.40 18.47 -12.66
C ALA A 561 6.96 18.73 -13.19
N GLU A 562 6.80 19.71 -14.07
CA GLU A 562 5.52 19.97 -14.73
C GLU A 562 5.17 18.91 -15.77
N ALA A 563 6.14 18.46 -16.57
CA ALA A 563 5.97 17.37 -17.53
C ALA A 563 5.63 16.04 -16.83
N LEU A 564 6.30 15.73 -15.72
CA LEU A 564 5.99 14.57 -14.87
C LEU A 564 4.58 14.67 -14.25
N TRP A 565 4.16 15.86 -13.80
CA TRP A 565 2.78 16.08 -13.32
C TRP A 565 1.71 15.93 -14.41
N ARG A 566 2.02 16.30 -15.67
CA ARG A 566 1.15 16.00 -16.83
C ARG A 566 1.05 14.49 -17.06
N ARG A 567 2.10 13.72 -16.73
CA ARG A 567 2.16 12.24 -16.81
C ARG A 567 1.65 11.48 -15.57
N ARG A 568 1.15 12.14 -14.51
CA ARG A 568 0.68 11.50 -13.25
C ARG A 568 -0.28 10.32 -13.43
N GLU A 569 -1.13 10.33 -14.47
CA GLU A 569 -2.09 9.25 -14.73
C GLU A 569 -1.39 7.97 -15.27
N GLN A 570 -0.19 8.10 -15.85
CA GLN A 570 0.67 6.96 -16.17
C GLN A 570 1.31 6.37 -14.91
N ALA A 571 1.73 7.20 -13.95
CA ALA A 571 2.28 6.73 -12.67
C ALA A 571 1.20 6.02 -11.83
N VAL A 572 -0.03 6.56 -11.84
CA VAL A 572 -1.22 5.88 -11.30
C VAL A 572 -1.43 4.51 -11.97
N ARG A 573 -1.29 4.41 -13.30
CA ARG A 573 -1.40 3.12 -14.00
C ARG A 573 -0.29 2.13 -13.62
N VAL A 574 0.96 2.56 -13.41
CA VAL A 574 2.03 1.66 -12.93
C VAL A 574 1.64 1.06 -11.58
N VAL A 575 1.26 1.89 -10.61
CA VAL A 575 0.83 1.44 -9.27
C VAL A 575 -0.38 0.50 -9.37
N THR A 576 -1.44 0.89 -10.08
CA THR A 576 -2.66 0.06 -10.21
C THR A 576 -2.43 -1.25 -10.97
N ILE A 577 -1.43 -1.35 -11.86
CA ILE A 577 -1.04 -2.62 -12.47
C ILE A 577 -0.17 -3.44 -11.51
N TYR A 578 0.76 -2.84 -10.79
CA TYR A 578 1.58 -3.51 -9.78
C TYR A 578 0.73 -4.18 -8.69
N GLU A 579 -0.30 -3.48 -8.16
CA GLU A 579 -1.30 -4.03 -7.23
C GLU A 579 -2.05 -5.28 -7.75
N ARG A 580 -2.05 -5.52 -9.07
CA ARG A 580 -2.73 -6.65 -9.74
C ARG A 580 -1.79 -7.81 -10.08
N ILE A 581 -0.48 -7.59 -10.07
CA ILE A 581 0.52 -8.65 -10.24
C ILE A 581 0.55 -9.46 -8.93
N SER A 582 0.21 -10.75 -8.99
CA SER A 582 0.30 -11.64 -7.83
C SER A 582 1.66 -12.32 -7.79
N SER A 583 2.29 -12.37 -6.62
CA SER A 583 3.57 -13.06 -6.38
C SER A 583 3.52 -14.57 -6.62
N GLU A 584 2.33 -15.18 -6.71
CA GLU A 584 2.12 -16.58 -7.09
C GLU A 584 1.73 -16.78 -8.57
N SER A 585 1.78 -15.72 -9.40
CA SER A 585 1.65 -15.89 -10.84
C SER A 585 2.84 -16.69 -11.38
N PRO A 586 2.63 -17.73 -12.22
CA PRO A 586 3.73 -18.42 -12.89
C PRO A 586 4.47 -17.51 -13.90
N ASP A 587 3.87 -16.38 -14.24
CA ASP A 587 4.40 -15.36 -15.14
C ASP A 587 4.82 -14.09 -14.35
N PHE A 588 4.98 -14.16 -13.01
CA PHE A 588 5.30 -13.01 -12.13
C PHE A 588 6.53 -12.24 -12.58
N GLU A 589 7.66 -12.94 -12.78
CA GLU A 589 8.95 -12.33 -13.17
C GLU A 589 8.79 -11.56 -14.49
N LEU A 590 8.17 -12.20 -15.50
CA LEU A 590 7.87 -11.58 -16.79
C LEU A 590 6.95 -10.36 -16.66
N LEU A 591 5.92 -10.41 -15.83
CA LEU A 591 5.01 -9.27 -15.59
C LEU A 591 5.73 -8.12 -14.88
N PHE A 592 6.61 -8.43 -13.92
CA PHE A 592 7.40 -7.47 -13.16
C PHE A 592 8.45 -6.78 -14.04
N GLU A 593 9.29 -7.56 -14.73
CA GLU A 593 10.28 -7.06 -15.70
C GLU A 593 9.60 -6.21 -16.78
N ARG A 594 8.46 -6.66 -17.33
CA ARG A 594 7.75 -5.89 -18.35
C ARG A 594 7.14 -4.60 -17.81
N LEU A 595 6.72 -4.55 -16.53
CA LEU A 595 6.21 -3.34 -15.89
C LEU A 595 7.32 -2.34 -15.54
N PHE A 596 8.52 -2.82 -15.25
CA PHE A 596 9.66 -2.00 -14.84
C PHE A 596 10.82 -2.00 -15.86
N LEU A 597 10.54 -2.34 -17.12
CA LEU A 597 11.51 -2.55 -18.20
C LEU A 597 12.69 -1.55 -18.23
N PRO A 598 12.47 -0.21 -18.15
CA PRO A 598 13.57 0.76 -18.24
C PRO A 598 14.59 0.70 -17.08
N TYR A 599 14.26 -0.01 -16.00
CA TYR A 599 15.02 -0.14 -14.75
C TYR A 599 15.38 -1.61 -14.43
N THR A 600 15.09 -2.54 -15.34
CA THR A 600 15.32 -3.99 -15.18
C THR A 600 16.06 -4.61 -16.38
N GLU A 601 15.93 -4.01 -17.57
CA GLU A 601 17.04 -3.88 -18.54
C GLU A 601 18.13 -2.92 -18.00
#